data_AF-A0A183HQV2-F1
#
_entry.id   AF-A0A183HQV2-F1
#
_cell.length_a   1.000
_cell.length_b   1.000
_cell.length_c   1.000
_cell.angle_alpha   90.00
_cell.angle_beta   90.00
_cell.angle_gamma   90.00
#
_symmetry.space_group_name_H-M   'P 1'
#
loop_
_entity.id
_entity.type
_entity.pdbx_description
1 polymer ?
#
loop_
_entity_poly.entity_id
_entity_poly.type
_entity_poly.pdbx_seq_one_letter_code
_entity_poly.pdbx_strand_id
1 'polypeptide(L)'
;MLSEVLQTVSVQSELQSLHHPHVNGLGGPKHQEILRELIEETLENCEQTFHLICSSWQLESAPPFLDDLFAPLKELQPNTPFRNTHLSLWTAALILISPHNLHNMRCARNLLMEFHKEVILEDWQDSCLQASLQFAIAISYNWLSVHQLVQEVLGGFAIKEDELLEKAIDGLAFQFIRKCVIAMPKFRENFIAFATVDTLIKNFIAHLSNQVFLLQHSGEMELQYVEEMLERGQLHRPRLHFENFIRCIADLYDGDSKYLEQLSTQFCS
;
A
#
# COMPACT_ATOMS: atom_id res chain seq x y z
N MET A 1 5.86 -8.17 18.29
CA MET A 1 7.33 -8.35 18.39
C MET A 1 8.06 -7.69 17.21
N LEU A 2 7.95 -8.15 15.95
CA LEU A 2 8.59 -7.45 14.82
C LEU A 2 7.87 -6.14 14.42
N SER A 3 6.52 -6.18 14.37
CA SER A 3 5.68 -4.98 14.19
C SER A 3 6.02 -3.89 15.20
N GLU A 4 6.12 -4.27 16.46
CA GLU A 4 6.51 -3.41 17.59
C GLU A 4 7.92 -2.83 17.43
N VAL A 5 8.91 -3.63 17.03
CA VAL A 5 10.27 -3.16 16.75
C VAL A 5 10.26 -2.10 15.65
N LEU A 6 9.54 -2.33 14.54
CA LEU A 6 9.44 -1.37 13.43
C LEU A 6 8.75 -0.06 13.83
N GLN A 7 7.90 -0.09 14.86
CA GLN A 7 7.18 1.07 15.37
C GLN A 7 7.97 1.86 16.43
N THR A 8 8.80 1.18 17.23
CA THR A 8 9.43 1.76 18.42
C THR A 8 10.92 2.05 18.23
N VAL A 9 11.61 1.28 17.39
CA VAL A 9 13.06 1.39 17.19
C VAL A 9 13.35 2.31 16.01
N SER A 10 14.21 3.29 16.26
CA SER A 10 14.73 4.21 15.25
C SER A 10 16.15 4.62 15.63
N VAL A 11 16.93 5.09 14.65
CA VAL A 11 18.26 5.67 14.93
C VAL A 11 18.16 6.74 16.00
N GLN A 12 17.12 7.59 15.96
CA GLN A 12 16.96 8.64 16.94
C GLN A 12 16.69 8.11 18.35
N SER A 13 15.77 7.14 18.50
CA SER A 13 15.43 6.58 19.82
C SER A 13 16.61 5.82 20.44
N GLU A 14 17.33 5.03 19.63
CA GLU A 14 18.50 4.27 20.08
C GLU A 14 19.66 5.19 20.45
N LEU A 15 19.97 6.20 19.63
CA LEU A 15 21.01 7.16 19.96
C LEU A 15 20.67 7.97 21.21
N GLN A 16 19.40 8.34 21.41
CA GLN A 16 18.94 9.01 22.63
C GLN A 16 19.10 8.10 23.87
N SER A 17 18.74 6.82 23.75
CA SER A 17 18.93 5.83 24.82
C SER A 17 20.41 5.74 25.25
N LEU A 18 21.32 5.71 24.27
CA LEU A 18 22.76 5.62 24.50
C LEU A 18 23.40 6.94 24.96
N HIS A 19 22.73 8.07 24.77
CA HIS A 19 23.14 9.38 25.26
C HIS A 19 22.86 9.57 26.77
N HIS A 20 22.09 8.67 27.41
CA HIS A 20 21.82 8.81 28.85
C HIS A 20 23.12 8.82 29.66
N PRO A 21 23.23 9.72 30.67
CA PRO A 21 24.48 9.98 31.40
C PRO A 21 25.02 8.76 32.15
N HIS A 22 24.19 7.74 32.37
CA HIS A 22 24.58 6.48 33.01
C HIS A 22 25.08 5.40 32.05
N VAL A 23 24.91 5.59 30.72
CA VAL A 23 25.27 4.61 29.68
C VAL A 23 26.49 5.10 28.89
N ASN A 24 26.61 6.41 28.63
CA ASN A 24 27.71 7.08 27.92
C ASN A 24 28.28 6.26 26.74
N GLY A 25 27.38 5.65 25.96
CA GLY A 25 27.68 4.54 25.05
C GLY A 25 27.91 4.96 23.60
N LEU A 26 27.71 6.23 23.27
CA LEU A 26 27.72 6.72 21.88
C LEU A 26 29.12 6.79 21.25
N GLY A 27 30.19 6.78 22.05
CA GLY A 27 31.55 6.90 21.55
C GLY A 27 31.79 8.16 20.71
N GLY A 28 32.87 8.15 19.91
CA GLY A 28 33.19 9.24 18.97
C GLY A 28 32.38 9.20 17.67
N PRO A 29 32.45 10.24 16.81
CA PRO A 29 31.60 10.38 15.61
C PRO A 29 31.58 9.15 14.69
N LYS A 30 32.74 8.51 14.47
CA LYS A 30 32.85 7.28 13.67
C LYS A 30 32.07 6.11 14.26
N HIS A 31 32.00 5.98 15.58
CA HIS A 31 31.22 4.92 16.24
C HIS A 31 29.72 5.18 16.09
N GLN A 32 29.31 6.45 16.15
CA GLN A 32 27.90 6.85 15.95
C GLN A 32 27.44 6.58 14.51
N GLU A 33 28.31 6.79 13.53
CA GLU A 33 28.05 6.47 12.12
C GLU A 33 27.86 4.96 11.91
N ILE A 34 28.81 4.15 12.39
CA ILE A 34 28.70 2.67 12.34
C ILE A 34 27.41 2.20 13.03
N LEU A 35 27.08 2.78 14.19
CA LEU A 35 25.88 2.42 14.92
C LEU A 35 24.60 2.81 14.16
N ARG A 36 24.56 3.99 13.53
CA ARG A 36 23.44 4.41 12.67
C ARG A 36 23.25 3.41 11.54
N GLU A 37 24.31 3.07 10.82
CA GLU A 37 24.27 2.09 9.72
C GLU A 37 23.74 0.74 10.21
N LEU A 38 24.24 0.24 11.34
CA LEU A 38 23.82 -1.04 11.90
C LEU A 38 22.35 -1.05 12.34
N ILE A 39 21.85 0.05 12.91
CA ILE A 39 20.42 0.19 13.27
C ILE A 39 19.56 0.22 12.01
N GLU A 40 19.97 0.96 10.98
CA GLU A 40 19.24 1.04 9.71
C GLU A 40 19.19 -0.34 9.01
N GLU A 41 20.30 -1.06 8.95
CA GLU A 41 20.38 -2.42 8.41
C GLU A 41 19.52 -3.40 9.23
N THR A 42 19.52 -3.28 10.56
CA THR A 42 18.69 -4.11 11.42
C THR A 42 17.21 -3.87 11.17
N LEU A 43 16.79 -2.61 11.05
CA LEU A 43 15.40 -2.26 10.75
C LEU A 43 14.97 -2.75 9.38
N GLU A 44 15.85 -2.65 8.38
CA GLU A 44 15.60 -3.19 7.04
C GLU A 44 15.43 -4.72 7.08
N ASN A 45 16.30 -5.43 7.80
CA ASN A 45 16.19 -6.87 7.99
C ASN A 45 14.89 -7.26 8.72
N CYS A 46 14.46 -6.48 9.71
CA CYS A 46 13.17 -6.69 10.39
C CYS A 46 11.99 -6.48 9.44
N GLU A 47 12.03 -5.44 8.60
CA GLU A 47 11.02 -5.16 7.57
C GLU A 47 10.91 -6.30 6.57
N GLN A 48 12.05 -6.73 5.99
CA GLN A 48 12.09 -7.86 5.05
C GLN A 48 11.59 -9.15 5.69
N THR A 49 11.99 -9.44 6.92
CA THR A 49 11.50 -10.62 7.66
C THR A 49 10.00 -10.54 7.89
N PHE A 50 9.47 -9.37 8.21
CA PHE A 50 8.04 -9.18 8.40
C PHE A 50 7.27 -9.42 7.09
N HIS A 51 7.75 -8.89 5.97
CA HIS A 51 7.17 -9.14 4.65
C HIS A 51 7.20 -10.62 4.27
N LEU A 52 8.30 -11.33 4.58
CA LEU A 52 8.41 -12.77 4.36
C LEU A 52 7.40 -13.57 5.21
N ILE A 53 7.17 -13.18 6.46
CA ILE A 53 6.14 -13.80 7.30
C ILE A 53 4.76 -13.59 6.68
N CYS A 54 4.46 -12.38 6.21
CA CYS A 54 3.21 -12.09 5.51
C CYS A 54 3.07 -12.90 4.22
N SER A 55 4.13 -13.07 3.44
CA SER A 55 4.07 -13.81 2.17
C SER A 55 4.03 -15.32 2.32
N SER A 56 4.44 -15.85 3.47
CA SER A 56 4.52 -17.29 3.73
C SER A 56 3.54 -17.77 4.81
N TRP A 57 2.54 -16.95 5.14
CA TRP A 57 1.55 -17.33 6.15
C TRP A 57 0.72 -18.53 5.69
N GLN A 58 0.82 -19.65 6.40
CA GLN A 58 0.12 -20.91 6.05
C GLN A 58 -0.73 -21.47 7.18
N LEU A 59 -0.90 -20.71 8.28
CA LEU A 59 -1.72 -21.14 9.41
C LEU A 59 -3.22 -21.04 9.07
N GLU A 60 -4.03 -21.80 9.81
CA GLU A 60 -5.49 -21.86 9.60
C GLU A 60 -6.23 -20.64 10.16
N SER A 61 -5.60 -19.91 11.08
CA SER A 61 -6.10 -18.64 11.62
C SER A 61 -5.51 -17.45 10.86
N ALA A 62 -6.27 -16.34 10.83
CA ALA A 62 -5.73 -15.06 10.41
C ALA A 62 -4.51 -14.69 11.28
N PRO A 63 -3.56 -13.89 10.76
CA PRO A 63 -2.40 -13.49 11.53
C PRO A 63 -2.78 -12.76 12.82
N PRO A 64 -2.25 -13.15 13.99
CA PRO A 64 -2.60 -12.53 15.27
C PRO A 64 -2.08 -11.09 15.40
N PHE A 65 -1.21 -10.66 14.49
CA PHE A 65 -0.62 -9.32 14.44
C PHE A 65 -1.39 -8.36 13.52
N LEU A 66 -2.58 -8.72 13.03
CA LEU A 66 -3.37 -7.82 12.18
C LEU A 66 -3.71 -6.50 12.89
N ASP A 67 -4.05 -6.56 14.17
CA ASP A 67 -4.33 -5.36 14.97
C ASP A 67 -3.08 -4.46 15.09
N ASP A 68 -1.91 -5.06 15.34
CA ASP A 68 -0.62 -4.35 15.37
C ASP A 68 -0.24 -3.73 14.01
N LEU A 69 -0.75 -4.31 12.92
CA LEU A 69 -0.53 -3.82 11.56
C LEU A 69 -1.47 -2.65 11.24
N PHE A 70 -2.74 -2.75 11.60
CA PHE A 70 -3.74 -1.71 11.30
C PHE A 70 -3.67 -0.51 12.23
N ALA A 71 -3.40 -0.70 13.54
CA ALA A 71 -3.48 0.38 14.51
C ALA A 71 -2.63 1.62 14.12
N PRO A 72 -1.34 1.51 13.75
CA PRO A 72 -0.53 2.67 13.38
C PRO A 72 -0.99 3.35 12.10
N LEU A 73 -1.55 2.57 11.16
CA LEU A 73 -2.08 3.07 9.91
C LEU A 73 -3.40 3.83 10.14
N LYS A 74 -4.27 3.28 10.99
CA LYS A 74 -5.58 3.84 11.33
C LYS A 74 -5.49 5.13 12.15
N GLU A 75 -4.49 5.23 13.03
CA GLU A 75 -4.22 6.41 13.85
C GLU A 75 -3.56 7.56 13.08
N LEU A 76 -3.05 7.29 11.86
CA LEU A 76 -2.36 8.29 11.07
C LEU A 76 -3.31 9.44 10.68
N GLN A 77 -2.99 10.64 11.17
CA GLN A 77 -3.79 11.83 10.87
C GLN A 77 -3.55 12.29 9.42
N PRO A 78 -4.58 12.83 8.73
CA PRO A 78 -4.41 13.43 7.41
C PRO A 78 -3.30 14.47 7.39
N ASN A 79 -2.52 14.50 6.30
CA ASN A 79 -1.36 15.39 6.11
C ASN A 79 -0.15 15.12 7.02
N THR A 80 -0.20 14.11 7.89
CA THR A 80 0.99 13.65 8.59
C THR A 80 1.95 13.04 7.58
N PRO A 81 3.27 13.31 7.66
CA PRO A 81 4.23 12.65 6.78
C PRO A 81 4.09 11.14 6.88
N PHE A 82 3.84 10.50 5.72
CA PHE A 82 3.98 9.05 5.61
C PHE A 82 5.46 8.71 5.92
N ARG A 83 5.74 7.63 6.66
CA ARG A 83 7.10 7.27 7.10
C ARG A 83 7.43 5.85 6.66
N ASN A 84 8.71 5.45 6.80
CA ASN A 84 9.14 4.09 6.45
C ASN A 84 8.34 3.00 7.18
N THR A 85 8.03 3.21 8.46
CA THR A 85 7.20 2.28 9.22
C THR A 85 5.81 2.13 8.61
N HIS A 86 5.17 3.25 8.21
CA HIS A 86 3.86 3.19 7.57
C HIS A 86 3.93 2.50 6.20
N LEU A 87 4.99 2.76 5.42
CA LEU A 87 5.24 2.06 4.17
C LEU A 87 5.36 0.55 4.39
N SER A 88 6.20 0.13 5.34
CA SER A 88 6.40 -1.28 5.67
C SER A 88 5.10 -1.97 6.08
N LEU A 89 4.30 -1.35 6.95
CA LEU A 89 3.02 -1.92 7.42
C LEU A 89 1.97 -1.95 6.31
N TRP A 90 1.87 -0.90 5.50
CA TRP A 90 0.97 -0.84 4.36
C TRP A 90 1.33 -1.89 3.31
N THR A 91 2.62 -2.04 2.97
CA THR A 91 3.12 -3.08 2.07
C THR A 91 2.83 -4.48 2.62
N ALA A 92 3.04 -4.71 3.92
CA ALA A 92 2.70 -5.98 4.56
C ALA A 92 1.19 -6.30 4.45
N ALA A 93 0.33 -5.29 4.60
CA ALA A 93 -1.11 -5.42 4.42
C ALA A 93 -1.44 -5.92 3.00
N LEU A 94 -0.88 -5.28 1.98
CA LEU A 94 -1.08 -5.64 0.57
C LEU A 94 -0.53 -7.02 0.24
N ILE A 95 0.62 -7.40 0.82
CA ILE A 95 1.18 -8.75 0.65
C ILE A 95 0.17 -9.77 1.17
N LEU A 96 -0.34 -9.62 2.40
CA LEU A 96 -1.28 -10.57 3.00
C LEU A 96 -2.50 -10.83 2.10
N ILE A 97 -3.07 -9.79 1.52
CA ILE A 97 -4.25 -9.90 0.65
C ILE A 97 -3.90 -10.00 -0.83
N SER A 98 -2.63 -10.19 -1.21
CA SER A 98 -2.28 -10.33 -2.63
C SER A 98 -2.96 -11.56 -3.22
N PRO A 99 -3.32 -11.56 -4.52
CA PRO A 99 -4.08 -12.67 -5.09
C PRO A 99 -3.39 -14.03 -4.94
N HIS A 100 -2.06 -14.05 -5.11
CA HIS A 100 -1.25 -15.25 -4.94
C HIS A 100 -1.30 -15.77 -3.49
N ASN A 101 -1.22 -14.88 -2.51
CA ASN A 101 -1.28 -15.28 -1.11
C ASN A 101 -2.67 -15.76 -0.71
N LEU A 102 -3.72 -15.04 -1.11
CA LEU A 102 -5.09 -15.48 -0.86
C LEU A 102 -5.36 -16.86 -1.45
N HIS A 103 -4.87 -17.15 -2.65
CA HIS A 103 -5.04 -18.48 -3.25
C HIS A 103 -4.35 -19.59 -2.43
N ASN A 104 -3.17 -19.32 -1.87
CA ASN A 104 -2.37 -20.32 -1.17
C ASN A 104 -2.65 -20.41 0.35
N MET A 105 -3.30 -19.39 0.93
CA MET A 105 -3.55 -19.31 2.36
C MET A 105 -4.73 -20.18 2.79
N ARG A 106 -4.51 -21.00 3.82
CA ARG A 106 -5.58 -21.80 4.45
C ARG A 106 -6.63 -20.95 5.15
N CYS A 107 -6.26 -19.75 5.58
CA CYS A 107 -7.12 -18.81 6.29
C CYS A 107 -7.66 -17.68 5.40
N ALA A 108 -7.57 -17.79 4.07
CA ALA A 108 -7.87 -16.67 3.15
C ALA A 108 -9.25 -16.03 3.39
N ARG A 109 -10.29 -16.85 3.58
CA ARG A 109 -11.63 -16.39 3.96
C ARG A 109 -11.62 -15.56 5.24
N ASN A 110 -11.04 -16.09 6.32
CA ASN A 110 -11.02 -15.43 7.62
C ASN A 110 -10.20 -14.14 7.56
N LEU A 111 -9.06 -14.17 6.88
CA LEU A 111 -8.22 -13.00 6.63
C LEU A 111 -9.02 -11.89 5.92
N LEU A 112 -9.72 -12.23 4.83
CA LEU A 112 -10.48 -11.24 4.07
C LEU A 112 -11.70 -10.72 4.85
N MET A 113 -12.30 -11.55 5.72
CA MET A 113 -13.35 -11.10 6.65
C MET A 113 -12.82 -10.09 7.67
N GLU A 114 -11.64 -10.30 8.25
CA GLU A 114 -11.00 -9.32 9.14
C GLU A 114 -10.65 -8.04 8.39
N PHE A 115 -10.08 -8.12 7.18
CA PHE A 115 -9.86 -6.94 6.34
C PHE A 115 -11.17 -6.22 6.01
N HIS A 116 -12.25 -6.94 5.71
CA HIS A 116 -13.55 -6.33 5.47
C HIS A 116 -14.06 -5.59 6.71
N LYS A 117 -13.93 -6.19 7.90
CA LYS A 117 -14.29 -5.54 9.15
C LYS A 117 -13.47 -4.26 9.35
N GLU A 118 -12.14 -4.36 9.34
CA GLU A 118 -11.23 -3.26 9.70
C GLU A 118 -11.13 -2.16 8.64
N VAL A 119 -11.14 -2.50 7.35
CA VAL A 119 -10.87 -1.55 6.26
C VAL A 119 -12.15 -1.04 5.61
N ILE A 120 -13.26 -1.78 5.65
CA ILE A 120 -14.51 -1.40 4.96
C ILE A 120 -15.56 -0.86 5.93
N LEU A 121 -15.70 -1.47 7.12
CA LEU A 121 -16.75 -1.10 8.07
C LEU A 121 -16.32 -0.06 9.10
N GLU A 122 -15.03 0.06 9.41
CA GLU A 122 -14.53 1.04 10.38
C GLU A 122 -14.07 2.33 9.71
N ASP A 123 -14.11 3.43 10.47
CA ASP A 123 -13.61 4.73 10.03
C ASP A 123 -12.13 4.89 10.38
N TRP A 124 -11.36 5.33 9.40
CA TRP A 124 -9.94 5.65 9.55
C TRP A 124 -9.74 7.16 9.57
N GLN A 125 -8.70 7.62 10.27
CA GLN A 125 -8.40 9.06 10.36
C GLN A 125 -8.01 9.63 8.99
N ASP A 126 -7.19 8.90 8.24
CA ASP A 126 -6.87 9.20 6.84
C ASP A 126 -7.70 8.31 5.89
N SER A 127 -8.73 8.91 5.30
CA SER A 127 -9.61 8.23 4.34
C SER A 127 -8.91 7.86 3.03
N CYS A 128 -7.85 8.57 2.64
CA CYS A 128 -7.10 8.28 1.41
C CYS A 128 -6.21 7.05 1.60
N LEU A 129 -5.60 6.90 2.78
CA LEU A 129 -4.90 5.68 3.17
C LEU A 129 -5.86 4.49 3.20
N GLN A 130 -7.03 4.64 3.84
CA GLN A 130 -8.05 3.60 3.87
C GLN A 130 -8.51 3.21 2.46
N ALA A 131 -8.78 4.19 1.59
CA ALA A 131 -9.17 3.97 0.21
C ALA A 131 -8.10 3.17 -0.57
N SER A 132 -6.82 3.39 -0.30
CA SER A 132 -5.74 2.60 -0.92
C SER A 132 -5.77 1.12 -0.55
N LEU A 133 -6.18 0.78 0.68
CA LEU A 133 -6.37 -0.61 1.12
C LEU A 133 -7.67 -1.20 0.54
N GLN A 134 -8.75 -0.42 0.48
CA GLN A 134 -10.01 -0.82 -0.17
C GLN A 134 -9.78 -1.15 -1.66
N PHE A 135 -8.97 -0.35 -2.34
CA PHE A 135 -8.54 -0.59 -3.72
C PHE A 135 -7.82 -1.93 -3.86
N ALA A 136 -6.88 -2.24 -2.96
CA ALA A 136 -6.17 -3.51 -2.96
C ALA A 136 -7.09 -4.71 -2.72
N ILE A 137 -8.05 -4.59 -1.78
CA ILE A 137 -9.06 -5.63 -1.53
C ILE A 137 -9.90 -5.88 -2.79
N ALA A 138 -10.39 -4.82 -3.44
CA ALA A 138 -11.22 -4.94 -4.64
C ALA A 138 -10.46 -5.64 -5.79
N ILE A 139 -9.20 -5.28 -6.00
CA ILE A 139 -8.35 -5.90 -7.03
C ILE A 139 -8.11 -7.38 -6.73
N SER A 140 -7.74 -7.71 -5.49
CA SER A 140 -7.47 -9.09 -5.11
C SER A 140 -8.70 -9.98 -5.16
N TYR A 141 -9.85 -9.48 -4.73
CA TYR A 141 -11.11 -10.19 -4.84
C TYR A 141 -11.51 -10.38 -6.31
N ASN A 142 -11.42 -9.34 -7.14
CA ASN A 142 -11.72 -9.45 -8.56
C ASN A 142 -10.78 -10.44 -9.28
N TRP A 143 -9.50 -10.47 -8.91
CA TRP A 143 -8.57 -11.47 -9.43
C TRP A 143 -9.06 -12.89 -9.16
N LEU A 144 -9.47 -13.19 -7.92
CA LEU A 144 -10.07 -14.50 -7.59
C LEU A 144 -11.35 -14.76 -8.39
N SER A 145 -12.18 -13.73 -8.60
CA SER A 145 -13.45 -13.81 -9.34
C SER A 145 -13.23 -14.18 -10.80
N VAL A 146 -12.34 -13.47 -11.51
CA VAL A 146 -12.02 -13.72 -12.92
C VAL A 146 -11.41 -15.11 -13.12
N HIS A 147 -10.66 -15.62 -12.14
CA HIS A 147 -10.10 -16.97 -12.17
C HIS A 147 -11.04 -18.06 -11.64
N GLN A 148 -12.29 -17.71 -11.27
CA GLN A 148 -13.30 -18.63 -10.72
C GLN A 148 -12.89 -19.33 -9.41
N LEU A 149 -12.01 -18.69 -8.63
CA LEU A 149 -11.44 -19.23 -7.39
C LEU A 149 -12.19 -18.77 -6.12
N VAL A 150 -13.13 -17.81 -6.22
CA VAL A 150 -13.85 -17.25 -5.05
C VAL A 150 -14.53 -18.33 -4.21
N GLN A 151 -15.23 -19.28 -4.84
CA GLN A 151 -15.92 -20.32 -4.07
C GLN A 151 -14.94 -21.28 -3.37
N GLU A 152 -13.85 -21.62 -4.03
CA GLU A 152 -12.81 -22.51 -3.49
C GLU A 152 -12.04 -21.85 -2.33
N VAL A 153 -11.60 -20.61 -2.53
CA VAL A 153 -10.70 -19.88 -1.63
C VAL A 153 -11.47 -19.19 -0.49
N LEU A 154 -12.63 -18.62 -0.80
CA LEU A 154 -13.40 -17.77 0.14
C LEU A 154 -14.67 -18.44 0.66
N GLY A 155 -15.02 -19.65 0.19
CA GLY A 155 -16.16 -20.42 0.71
C GLY A 155 -17.51 -19.68 0.61
N GLY A 156 -17.69 -18.87 -0.43
CA GLY A 156 -18.90 -18.08 -0.65
C GLY A 156 -18.96 -16.74 0.11
N PHE A 157 -17.89 -16.35 0.81
CA PHE A 157 -17.75 -14.97 1.30
C PHE A 157 -17.64 -14.03 0.10
N ALA A 158 -18.59 -13.09 0.01
CA ALA A 158 -18.69 -12.16 -1.10
C ALA A 158 -18.51 -10.72 -0.62
N ILE A 159 -17.70 -9.97 -1.37
CA ILE A 159 -17.58 -8.52 -1.27
C ILE A 159 -18.26 -7.95 -2.50
N LYS A 160 -18.89 -6.78 -2.37
CA LYS A 160 -19.37 -6.02 -3.52
C LYS A 160 -18.20 -5.26 -4.15
N GLU A 161 -17.46 -5.94 -5.03
CA GLU A 161 -16.19 -5.46 -5.56
C GLU A 161 -16.33 -4.16 -6.36
N ASP A 162 -17.38 -4.00 -7.15
CA ASP A 162 -17.61 -2.79 -7.96
C ASP A 162 -17.89 -1.57 -7.07
N GLU A 163 -18.78 -1.71 -6.07
CA GLU A 163 -19.08 -0.64 -5.10
C GLU A 163 -17.83 -0.26 -4.29
N LEU A 164 -17.02 -1.26 -3.89
CA LEU A 164 -15.80 -1.04 -3.14
C LEU A 164 -14.73 -0.34 -3.98
N LEU A 165 -14.59 -0.73 -5.25
CA LEU A 165 -13.65 -0.12 -6.19
C LEU A 165 -14.01 1.33 -6.46
N GLU A 166 -15.28 1.64 -6.71
CA GLU A 166 -15.77 3.01 -6.89
C GLU A 166 -15.48 3.86 -5.65
N LYS A 167 -15.82 3.35 -4.45
CA LYS A 167 -15.52 4.01 -3.18
C LYS A 167 -14.03 4.30 -3.01
N ALA A 168 -13.17 3.36 -3.40
CA ALA A 168 -11.73 3.52 -3.30
C ALA A 168 -11.18 4.58 -4.27
N ILE A 169 -11.68 4.62 -5.50
CA ILE A 169 -11.29 5.61 -6.51
C ILE A 169 -11.71 7.02 -6.04
N ASP A 170 -12.97 7.17 -5.62
CA ASP A 170 -13.52 8.42 -5.08
C ASP A 170 -12.81 8.85 -3.78
N GLY A 171 -12.38 7.88 -2.99
CA GLY A 171 -11.52 8.06 -1.81
C GLY A 171 -10.07 8.44 -2.11
N LEU A 172 -9.73 8.75 -3.36
CA LEU A 172 -8.40 9.22 -3.79
C LEU A 172 -7.27 8.19 -3.63
N ALA A 173 -7.57 6.89 -3.75
CA ALA A 173 -6.57 5.81 -3.65
C ALA A 173 -5.33 6.04 -4.54
N PHE A 174 -5.53 6.40 -5.81
CA PHE A 174 -4.42 6.67 -6.74
C PHE A 174 -3.55 7.85 -6.29
N GLN A 175 -4.18 8.91 -5.76
CA GLN A 175 -3.45 10.07 -5.28
C GLN A 175 -2.64 9.72 -4.04
N PHE A 176 -3.19 8.90 -3.13
CA PHE A 176 -2.45 8.41 -1.96
C PHE A 176 -1.24 7.58 -2.36
N ILE A 177 -1.42 6.56 -3.21
CA ILE A 177 -0.33 5.70 -3.69
C ILE A 177 0.76 6.57 -4.34
N ARG A 178 0.37 7.50 -5.21
CA ARG A 178 1.31 8.40 -5.88
C ARG A 178 2.05 9.35 -4.93
N LYS A 179 1.32 10.07 -4.07
CA LYS A 179 1.86 11.20 -3.29
C LYS A 179 2.41 10.81 -1.92
N CYS A 180 2.03 9.65 -1.39
CA CYS A 180 2.46 9.19 -0.07
C CYS A 180 3.35 7.95 -0.17
N VAL A 181 2.99 6.97 -1.01
CA VAL A 181 3.74 5.70 -1.13
C VAL A 181 4.93 5.88 -2.09
N ILE A 182 4.68 6.20 -3.36
CA ILE A 182 5.73 6.31 -4.39
C ILE A 182 6.68 7.47 -4.11
N ALA A 183 6.16 8.59 -3.59
CA ALA A 183 6.97 9.76 -3.24
C ALA A 183 7.84 9.57 -1.98
N MET A 184 7.71 8.45 -1.27
CA MET A 184 8.54 8.14 -0.10
C MET A 184 10.00 7.94 -0.52
N PRO A 185 10.99 8.61 0.12
CA PRO A 185 12.39 8.47 -0.27
C PRO A 185 12.89 7.01 -0.33
N LYS A 186 12.52 6.19 0.65
CA LYS A 186 12.94 4.77 0.73
C LYS A 186 12.15 3.82 -0.16
N PHE A 187 11.06 4.25 -0.81
CA PHE A 187 10.24 3.36 -1.62
C PHE A 187 11.02 2.76 -2.79
N ARG A 188 11.89 3.55 -3.43
CA ARG A 188 12.66 3.13 -4.60
C ARG A 188 13.80 2.17 -4.27
N GLU A 189 14.27 2.20 -3.03
CA GLU A 189 15.30 1.31 -2.50
C GLU A 189 14.68 -0.03 -2.05
N ASN A 190 13.39 -0.02 -1.71
CA ASN A 190 12.66 -1.20 -1.25
C ASN A 190 12.01 -1.97 -2.42
N PHE A 191 12.68 -3.04 -2.85
CA PHE A 191 12.17 -3.93 -3.90
C PHE A 191 10.76 -4.46 -3.63
N ILE A 192 10.48 -4.88 -2.40
CA ILE A 192 9.20 -5.52 -2.05
C ILE A 192 8.06 -4.51 -2.16
N ALA A 193 8.26 -3.30 -1.65
CA ALA A 193 7.28 -2.21 -1.77
C ALA A 193 7.04 -1.85 -3.24
N PHE A 194 8.10 -1.71 -4.02
CA PHE A 194 8.01 -1.41 -5.46
C PHE A 194 7.23 -2.51 -6.20
N ALA A 195 7.64 -3.78 -6.05
CA ALA A 195 7.01 -4.92 -6.71
C ALA A 195 5.53 -5.09 -6.31
N THR A 196 5.20 -4.77 -5.05
CA THR A 196 3.82 -4.82 -4.55
C THR A 196 2.94 -3.77 -5.25
N VAL A 197 3.41 -2.53 -5.38
CA VAL A 197 2.67 -1.46 -6.09
C VAL A 197 2.58 -1.76 -7.59
N ASP A 198 3.69 -2.18 -8.20
CA ASP A 198 3.77 -2.61 -9.61
C ASP A 198 2.73 -3.70 -9.92
N THR A 199 2.69 -4.76 -9.10
CA THR A 199 1.74 -5.87 -9.25
C THR A 199 0.30 -5.41 -9.06
N LEU A 200 0.05 -4.55 -8.07
CA LEU A 200 -1.29 -4.00 -7.81
C LEU A 200 -1.83 -3.23 -9.03
N ILE A 201 -1.01 -2.34 -9.59
CA ILE A 201 -1.36 -1.53 -10.76
C ILE A 201 -1.54 -2.40 -12.01
N LYS A 202 -0.65 -3.38 -12.23
CA LYS A 202 -0.79 -4.35 -13.33
C LYS A 202 -2.06 -5.18 -13.22
N ASN A 203 -2.41 -5.65 -12.02
CA ASN A 203 -3.64 -6.41 -11.81
C ASN A 203 -4.89 -5.55 -12.08
N PHE A 204 -4.87 -4.27 -11.70
CA PHE A 204 -5.94 -3.35 -12.05
C PHE A 204 -6.10 -3.21 -13.58
N ILE A 205 -5.00 -3.01 -14.31
CA ILE A 205 -5.02 -2.89 -15.77
C ILE A 205 -5.51 -4.18 -16.43
N ALA A 206 -4.95 -5.32 -16.03
CA ALA A 206 -5.17 -6.61 -16.68
C ALA A 206 -6.55 -7.22 -16.38
N HIS A 207 -7.03 -7.10 -15.14
CA HIS A 207 -8.24 -7.79 -14.68
C HIS A 207 -9.44 -6.87 -14.48
N LEU A 208 -9.26 -5.54 -14.55
CA LEU A 208 -10.32 -4.53 -14.47
C LEU A 208 -10.27 -3.57 -15.67
N SER A 209 -9.91 -4.07 -16.86
CA SER A 209 -9.74 -3.28 -18.09
C SER A 209 -10.97 -2.44 -18.47
N ASN A 210 -12.18 -2.99 -18.25
CA ASN A 210 -13.43 -2.24 -18.42
C ASN A 210 -13.51 -1.02 -17.49
N GLN A 211 -13.06 -1.16 -16.24
CA GLN A 211 -13.04 -0.05 -15.28
C GLN A 211 -12.00 1.00 -15.67
N VAL A 212 -10.85 0.59 -16.24
CA VAL A 212 -9.87 1.55 -16.80
C VAL A 212 -10.49 2.36 -17.94
N PHE A 213 -11.24 1.72 -18.84
CA PHE A 213 -11.94 2.41 -19.93
C PHE A 213 -13.01 3.38 -19.41
N LEU A 214 -13.81 2.96 -18.42
CA LEU A 214 -14.79 3.82 -17.78
C LEU A 214 -14.15 5.01 -17.06
N LEU A 215 -13.01 4.79 -16.39
CA LEU A 215 -12.26 5.84 -15.73
C LEU A 215 -11.72 6.87 -16.73
N GLN A 216 -11.21 6.42 -17.88
CA GLN A 216 -10.82 7.32 -18.98
C GLN A 216 -12.00 8.15 -19.46
N HIS A 217 -13.12 7.51 -19.79
CA HIS A 217 -14.31 8.18 -20.28
C HIS A 217 -14.85 9.21 -19.27
N SER A 218 -14.87 8.86 -17.98
CA SER A 218 -15.22 9.79 -16.90
C SER A 218 -14.30 11.02 -16.90
N GLY A 219 -12.99 10.81 -17.06
CA GLY A 219 -12.02 11.91 -17.18
C GLY A 219 -12.28 12.83 -18.38
N GLU A 220 -12.65 12.28 -19.53
CA GLU A 220 -13.02 13.07 -20.72
C GLU A 220 -14.28 13.92 -20.46
N MET A 221 -15.31 13.32 -19.84
CA MET A 221 -16.54 14.02 -19.47
C MET A 221 -16.30 15.10 -18.40
N GLU A 222 -15.45 14.84 -17.41
CA GLU A 222 -15.04 15.84 -16.40
C GLU A 222 -14.39 17.06 -17.06
N LEU A 223 -13.51 16.85 -18.05
CA LEU A 223 -12.83 17.95 -18.75
C LEU A 223 -13.80 18.76 -19.62
N GLN A 224 -14.69 18.10 -20.37
CA GLN A 224 -15.73 18.79 -21.15
C GLN A 224 -16.60 19.66 -20.24
N TYR A 225 -16.99 19.13 -19.07
CA TYR A 225 -17.76 19.89 -18.10
C TYR A 225 -17.01 21.11 -17.55
N VAL A 226 -15.71 20.98 -17.29
CA VAL A 226 -14.86 22.12 -16.88
C VAL A 226 -14.84 23.21 -17.95
N GLU A 227 -14.71 22.83 -19.22
CA GLU A 227 -14.73 23.77 -20.36
C GLU A 227 -16.08 24.50 -20.44
N GLU A 228 -17.20 23.76 -20.35
CA GLU A 228 -18.54 24.36 -20.34
C GLU A 228 -18.77 25.33 -19.17
N MET A 229 -18.25 25.01 -17.98
CA MET A 229 -18.34 25.90 -16.82
C MET A 229 -17.48 27.15 -17.01
N LEU A 230 -16.29 27.00 -17.59
CA LEU A 230 -15.39 28.11 -17.87
C LEU A 230 -16.00 29.09 -18.87
N GLU A 231 -16.66 28.60 -19.93
CA GLU A 231 -17.40 29.44 -20.88
C GLU A 231 -18.51 30.25 -20.21
N ARG A 232 -19.10 29.72 -19.14
CA ARG A 232 -20.11 30.41 -18.31
C ARG A 232 -19.49 31.31 -17.24
N GLY A 233 -18.17 31.48 -17.23
CA GLY A 233 -17.43 32.27 -16.24
C GLY A 233 -17.35 31.62 -14.86
N GLN A 234 -17.59 30.31 -14.75
CA GLN A 234 -17.53 29.55 -13.51
C GLN A 234 -16.26 28.69 -13.46
N LEU A 235 -15.63 28.64 -12.29
CA LEU A 235 -14.49 27.76 -12.05
C LEU A 235 -14.98 26.44 -11.44
N HIS A 236 -14.77 25.34 -12.15
CA HIS A 236 -14.99 23.99 -11.65
C HIS A 236 -13.65 23.29 -11.40
N ARG A 237 -13.54 22.56 -10.28
CA ARG A 237 -12.35 21.77 -9.96
C ARG A 237 -12.65 20.29 -10.26
N PRO A 238 -12.12 19.73 -11.35
CA PRO A 238 -12.31 18.32 -11.67
C PRO A 238 -11.62 17.42 -10.65
N ARG A 239 -12.08 16.17 -10.54
CA ARG A 239 -11.50 15.19 -9.60
C ARG A 239 -10.22 14.59 -10.17
N LEU A 240 -10.15 14.41 -11.49
CA LEU A 240 -8.95 13.98 -12.21
C LEU A 240 -8.45 12.59 -11.75
N HIS A 241 -9.36 11.67 -11.46
CA HIS A 241 -9.00 10.32 -11.02
C HIS A 241 -8.18 9.57 -12.09
N PHE A 242 -8.59 9.64 -13.36
CA PHE A 242 -7.86 9.04 -14.47
C PHE A 242 -6.46 9.63 -14.64
N GLU A 243 -6.32 10.95 -14.54
CA GLU A 243 -5.03 11.63 -14.61
C GLU A 243 -4.12 11.20 -13.46
N ASN A 244 -4.65 11.08 -12.24
CA ASN A 244 -3.90 10.57 -11.09
C ASN A 244 -3.46 9.12 -11.29
N PHE A 245 -4.29 8.28 -11.89
CA PHE A 245 -3.92 6.91 -12.26
C PHE A 245 -2.76 6.88 -13.26
N ILE A 246 -2.85 7.62 -14.38
CA ILE A 246 -1.78 7.69 -15.38
C ILE A 246 -0.49 8.26 -14.79
N ARG A 247 -0.58 9.31 -13.96
CA ARG A 247 0.59 9.85 -13.27
C ARG A 247 1.13 8.93 -12.18
N CYS A 248 0.30 8.08 -11.57
CA CYS A 248 0.77 7.06 -10.64
C CYS A 248 1.67 6.05 -11.37
N ILE A 249 1.27 5.62 -12.58
CA ILE A 249 2.10 4.76 -13.45
C ILE A 249 3.38 5.50 -13.83
N ALA A 250 3.26 6.75 -14.29
CA ALA A 250 4.43 7.54 -14.68
C ALA A 250 5.41 7.70 -13.52
N ASP A 251 4.96 8.15 -12.34
CA ASP A 251 5.82 8.38 -11.18
C ASP A 251 6.43 7.05 -10.64
N LEU A 252 5.75 5.91 -10.81
CA LEU A 252 6.27 4.58 -10.44
C LEU A 252 7.47 4.17 -11.31
N TYR A 253 7.40 4.44 -12.61
CA TYR A 253 8.46 4.10 -13.57
C TYR A 253 9.30 5.30 -14.02
N ASP A 254 9.18 6.45 -13.36
CA ASP A 254 10.07 7.58 -13.56
C ASP A 254 11.37 7.35 -12.76
N GLY A 255 12.55 7.67 -13.28
CA GLY A 255 13.84 7.63 -12.56
C GLY A 255 14.57 6.26 -12.47
N ASP A 256 15.72 6.26 -11.79
CA ASP A 256 16.73 5.17 -11.82
C ASP A 256 16.55 4.08 -10.75
N SER A 257 15.35 3.51 -10.64
CA SER A 257 15.20 2.30 -9.80
C SER A 257 15.96 1.14 -10.46
N LYS A 258 16.85 0.47 -9.71
CA LYS A 258 17.59 -0.71 -10.20
C LYS A 258 16.67 -1.86 -10.65
N TYR A 259 15.41 -1.84 -10.24
CA TYR A 259 14.40 -2.85 -10.53
C TYR A 259 13.54 -2.52 -11.76
N LEU A 260 13.66 -1.31 -12.29
CA LEU A 260 12.78 -0.78 -13.33
C LEU A 260 12.86 -1.60 -14.62
N GLU A 261 14.07 -1.91 -15.10
CA GLU A 261 14.24 -2.72 -16.31
C GLU A 261 13.62 -4.10 -16.15
N GLN A 262 13.85 -4.75 -15.01
CA GLN A 262 13.32 -6.09 -14.74
C GLN A 262 11.79 -6.10 -14.68
N LEU A 263 11.16 -5.12 -14.03
CA LEU A 263 9.71 -5.11 -13.85
C LEU A 263 8.95 -4.52 -15.06
N SER A 264 9.54 -3.58 -15.79
CA SER A 264 8.95 -3.00 -17.00
C SER A 264 8.89 -3.99 -18.16
N THR A 265 9.87 -4.90 -18.28
CA THR A 265 9.86 -5.94 -19.33
C THR A 265 8.65 -6.85 -19.28
N GLN A 266 7.99 -6.97 -18.12
CA GLN A 266 6.76 -7.75 -17.95
C GLN A 266 5.53 -7.16 -18.68
N PHE A 267 5.56 -5.89 -19.10
CA PHE A 267 4.53 -5.34 -19.99
C PHE A 267 4.69 -5.78 -21.44
N CYS A 268 5.89 -6.23 -21.81
CA CYS A 268 6.25 -6.59 -23.18
C CYS A 268 6.24 -8.09 -23.44
N SER A 269 5.94 -8.91 -22.41
CA SER A 269 5.86 -10.37 -22.45
C SER A 269 4.42 -10.84 -22.44
#